data_AF-A0A952IL07-F1
#
_entry.id   AF-A0A952IL07-F1
#
_cell.length_a   1.000
_cell.length_b   1.000
_cell.length_c   1.000
_cell.angle_alpha   90.00
_cell.angle_beta   90.00
_cell.angle_gamma   90.00
#
_symmetry.space_group_name_H-M   'P 1'
#
loop_
_entity.id
_entity.type
_entity.pdbx_description
1 polymer ?
#
loop_
_entity_poly.entity_id
_entity_poly.type
_entity_poly.pdbx_seq_one_letter_code
_entity_poly.pdbx_strand_id
1 'polypeptide(L)'
;MRSSFRTLAAGLLLIAYWMCSPVASAADLRSNIESWTSAFDVVSDDNVYVRRVQNIFDRLKSVVGNDVLLSELYILDSDNEPWAIALEDGNVVLSRGSLDIVYGAKDTSLEAKDAQIAFILGHELNHIAKEDFWHEQVYLGFVSKNIALDESQKEDRQSRRREFELRADEDGFLYASLAGFNTRTLFTGSAGTQDFLHYWVRQTRTGSSLTNFNAAQRVAFLADTMSSLDEAVKYFEYGTRLAHFGYFEEAESLFNEFYKIYPSTQVLNNLGFIYVQLARSSMPVELSERYWYPHILNLNSGLPDRPRSLSLAMPEESLRYLQKAKQFLQSAAMLDKKNSDTALNLATAHLYMKDYTNARAVLEVSLRHHPQDLQLQMLMAIAVLEDEQLSSDLKTSIRNQLLSHVKAENIPLDYLYNTALLIEASELPELAKPLWERIGRQREKLPSVHRKLMCYQSTLIDSCEIEAKVFTAQQQAWMPVNTTGIRVGASLDEPEVKARLKQWSQAYQSYLSGLDAVIFEHPNGDSLLAIDRVVTLVTLKQHQYDFKQHLVQVSIEDNAPPLIEKRLGPDTLLFNDTQWAARSTHEKIQEIWFSGSSFKPK
;
A
#
# COMPACT_ATOMS: atom_id res chain seq x y z
N MET A 1 58.78 86.24 15.42
CA MET A 1 58.05 86.10 16.70
C MET A 1 56.60 85.77 16.36
N ARG A 2 56.23 84.49 16.42
CA ARG A 2 55.53 83.84 17.56
C ARG A 2 54.05 84.28 17.62
N SER A 3 53.14 83.42 17.15
CA SER A 3 52.31 82.48 17.96
C SER A 3 51.11 83.21 18.60
N SER A 4 49.84 82.81 18.49
CA SER A 4 49.16 81.53 18.77
C SER A 4 47.67 81.73 18.37
N PHE A 5 46.87 80.79 17.84
CA PHE A 5 46.21 79.69 18.56
C PHE A 5 45.41 78.80 17.56
N ARG A 6 45.76 77.50 17.54
CA ARG A 6 44.96 76.23 17.47
C ARG A 6 43.72 76.14 16.55
N THR A 7 43.69 75.32 15.47
CA THR A 7 43.46 73.85 15.35
C THR A 7 42.32 73.24 16.18
N LEU A 8 41.20 72.89 15.53
CA LEU A 8 40.53 71.56 15.54
C LEU A 8 39.14 71.66 14.84
N ALA A 9 39.08 71.33 13.55
CA ALA A 9 37.81 71.11 12.83
C ALA A 9 38.05 70.15 11.65
N ALA A 10 38.52 68.94 11.94
CA ALA A 10 38.57 67.84 10.98
C ALA A 10 38.56 66.53 11.79
N GLY A 11 37.37 65.99 12.03
CA GLY A 11 37.21 64.73 12.74
C GLY A 11 35.88 64.64 13.47
N LEU A 12 34.78 64.47 12.72
CA LEU A 12 33.50 63.88 13.17
C LEU A 12 32.48 63.93 12.03
N LEU A 13 32.73 63.18 10.95
CA LEU A 13 31.69 62.92 9.93
C LEU A 13 32.01 61.69 9.08
N LEU A 14 32.59 60.65 9.69
CA LEU A 14 32.90 59.38 9.02
C LEU A 14 32.95 58.18 10.00
N ILE A 15 32.03 58.15 10.98
CA ILE A 15 31.70 56.92 11.74
C ILE A 15 30.19 56.91 11.99
N ALA A 16 29.42 56.58 10.95
CA ALA A 16 28.01 56.18 11.06
C ALA A 16 27.61 55.28 9.87
N TYR A 17 28.56 54.48 9.39
CA TYR A 17 28.33 53.39 8.42
C TYR A 17 28.96 52.13 9.00
N TRP A 18 28.50 51.75 10.19
CA TRP A 18 28.75 50.45 10.79
C TRP A 18 27.37 49.89 11.17
N MET A 19 26.93 48.93 10.35
CA MET A 19 26.00 47.85 10.70
C MET A 19 24.82 48.23 11.60
N CYS A 20 23.80 48.85 11.02
CA CYS A 20 22.44 48.43 11.33
C CYS A 20 22.05 47.40 10.28
N SER A 21 22.44 46.13 10.49
CA SER A 21 21.57 45.07 9.99
C SER A 21 20.22 45.31 10.64
N PRO A 22 19.10 45.35 9.89
CA PRO A 22 17.80 45.43 10.52
C PRO A 22 17.67 44.20 11.41
N VAL A 23 17.68 44.39 12.72
CA VAL A 23 17.16 43.38 13.62
C VAL A 23 15.69 43.27 13.24
N ALA A 24 15.33 42.17 12.57
CA ALA A 24 13.96 41.88 12.21
C ALA A 24 13.10 42.09 13.47
N SER A 25 12.13 43.00 13.38
CA SER A 25 11.24 43.21 14.51
C SER A 25 10.45 41.92 14.70
N ALA A 26 10.12 41.57 15.94
CA ALA A 26 9.28 40.42 16.28
C ALA A 26 7.91 40.39 15.54
N ALA A 27 7.50 41.51 14.92
CA ALA A 27 6.30 41.62 14.10
C ALA A 27 6.47 41.10 12.64
N ASP A 28 7.69 40.75 12.22
CA ASP A 28 8.05 40.33 10.86
C ASP A 28 8.17 38.81 10.66
N LEU A 29 8.11 38.00 11.73
CA LEU A 29 8.11 36.52 11.67
C LEU A 29 6.77 35.93 11.19
N ARG A 30 6.12 36.57 10.22
CA ARG A 30 4.78 36.22 9.74
C ARG A 30 4.85 35.13 8.67
N SER A 31 4.19 33.99 8.92
CA SER A 31 3.57 33.05 7.97
C SER A 31 4.31 32.52 6.76
N ASN A 32 5.56 32.92 6.54
CA ASN A 32 6.34 32.51 5.40
C ASN A 32 7.80 32.24 5.78
N ILE A 33 8.43 31.41 4.97
CA ILE A 33 9.81 30.97 5.18
C ILE A 33 10.85 32.09 5.06
N GLU A 34 10.59 33.14 4.27
CA GLU A 34 11.52 34.26 4.06
C GLU A 34 11.80 34.98 5.38
N SER A 35 10.76 35.17 6.20
CA SER A 35 10.89 35.78 7.52
C SER A 35 11.73 34.95 8.48
N TRP A 36 11.56 33.61 8.47
CA TRP A 36 12.31 32.70 9.33
C TRP A 36 13.78 32.61 8.92
N THR A 37 14.06 32.47 7.63
CA THR A 37 15.43 32.41 7.08
C THR A 37 16.17 33.73 7.14
N SER A 38 15.46 34.86 7.28
CA SER A 38 16.06 36.16 7.59
C SER A 38 16.46 36.30 9.06
N ALA A 39 15.79 35.58 9.97
CA ALA A 39 16.02 35.63 11.41
C ALA A 39 17.02 34.59 11.91
N PHE A 40 17.11 33.44 11.23
CA PHE A 40 17.97 32.32 11.60
C PHE A 40 18.73 31.80 10.38
N ASP A 41 19.99 31.43 10.59
CA ASP A 41 20.78 30.76 9.55
C ASP A 41 20.20 29.36 9.26
N VAL A 42 20.17 28.96 7.99
CA VAL A 42 19.77 27.62 7.59
C VAL A 42 20.96 26.67 7.76
N VAL A 43 20.74 25.57 8.48
CA VAL A 43 21.76 24.54 8.67
C VAL A 43 22.01 23.84 7.33
N SER A 44 23.28 23.81 6.91
CA SER A 44 23.70 23.17 5.66
C SER A 44 23.41 21.65 5.62
N ASP A 45 23.12 21.17 4.43
CA ASP A 45 22.93 19.76 4.06
C ASP A 45 24.23 18.91 4.06
N ASP A 46 25.38 19.53 4.35
CA ASP A 46 26.63 18.84 4.67
C ASP A 46 26.52 18.09 6.01
N ASN A 47 25.59 18.48 6.88
CA ASN A 47 25.28 17.72 8.09
C ASN A 47 24.52 16.43 7.73
N VAL A 48 25.08 15.28 8.10
CA VAL A 48 24.51 13.96 7.82
C VAL A 48 23.08 13.78 8.35
N TYR A 49 22.75 14.41 9.50
CA TYR A 49 21.41 14.35 10.06
C TYR A 49 20.43 15.23 9.29
N VAL A 50 20.85 16.42 8.82
CA VAL A 50 20.02 17.28 7.97
C VAL A 50 19.61 16.52 6.71
N ARG A 51 20.56 15.93 5.99
CA ARG A 51 20.27 15.12 4.79
C ARG A 51 19.38 13.93 5.09
N ARG A 52 19.56 13.29 6.24
CA ARG A 52 18.72 12.17 6.68
C ARG A 52 17.27 12.62 6.91
N VAL A 53 17.07 13.72 7.61
CA VAL A 53 15.74 14.27 7.88
C VAL A 53 15.06 14.73 6.59
N GLN A 54 15.79 15.36 5.65
CA GLN A 54 15.25 15.70 4.33
C GLN A 54 14.73 14.46 3.57
N ASN A 55 15.50 13.36 3.58
CA ASN A 55 15.05 12.11 2.97
C ASN A 55 13.82 11.50 3.67
N ILE A 56 13.69 11.68 4.99
CA ILE A 56 12.49 11.26 5.74
C ILE A 56 11.30 12.11 5.31
N PHE A 57 11.47 13.42 5.23
CA PHE A 57 10.44 14.36 4.80
C PHE A 57 9.92 14.07 3.39
N ASP A 58 10.81 13.81 2.43
CA ASP A 58 10.43 13.45 1.06
C ASP A 58 9.63 12.13 0.99
N ARG A 59 9.98 11.14 1.82
CA ARG A 59 9.20 9.90 1.95
C ARG A 59 7.81 10.19 2.52
N LEU A 60 7.71 11.05 3.53
CA LEU A 60 6.42 11.41 4.12
C LEU A 60 5.51 12.14 3.13
N LYS A 61 6.02 13.12 2.37
CA LYS A 61 5.23 13.82 1.34
C LYS A 61 4.57 12.85 0.35
N SER A 62 5.25 11.76 0.01
CA SER A 62 4.70 10.75 -0.92
C SER A 62 3.46 10.03 -0.37
N VAL A 63 3.34 9.88 0.95
CA VAL A 63 2.20 9.20 1.59
C VAL A 63 1.11 10.16 2.06
N VAL A 64 1.42 11.42 2.36
CA VAL A 64 0.42 12.44 2.71
C VAL A 64 -0.38 12.88 1.48
N GLY A 65 0.27 13.02 0.32
CA GLY A 65 -0.39 13.30 -0.95
C GLY A 65 -0.16 14.70 -1.49
N ASN A 66 -1.01 15.12 -2.43
CA ASN A 66 -0.77 16.32 -3.25
C ASN A 66 -0.81 17.64 -2.46
N ASP A 67 -1.54 17.68 -1.35
CA ASP A 67 -1.74 18.88 -0.54
C ASP A 67 -0.43 19.40 0.07
N VAL A 68 0.58 18.55 0.19
CA VAL A 68 1.91 18.88 0.72
C VAL A 68 3.05 18.68 -0.29
N LEU A 69 2.72 18.47 -1.57
CA LEU A 69 3.72 18.08 -2.57
C LEU A 69 4.78 19.16 -2.79
N LEU A 70 4.37 20.43 -2.67
CA LEU A 70 5.23 21.59 -2.83
C LEU A 70 5.90 22.02 -1.51
N SER A 71 5.58 21.36 -0.40
CA SER A 71 6.18 21.66 0.89
C SER A 71 7.67 21.37 0.89
N GLU A 72 8.44 22.30 1.44
CA GLU A 72 9.87 22.15 1.71
C GLU A 72 10.13 22.15 3.21
N LEU A 73 11.22 21.48 3.59
CA LEU A 73 11.69 21.43 4.98
C LEU A 73 12.92 22.32 5.13
N TYR A 74 12.87 23.20 6.13
CA TYR A 74 13.97 24.08 6.48
C TYR A 74 14.46 23.78 7.89
N ILE A 75 15.76 23.53 8.04
CA ILE A 75 16.37 23.29 9.34
C ILE A 75 17.12 24.55 9.75
N LEU A 76 16.68 25.21 10.81
CA LEU A 76 17.23 26.50 11.25
C LEU A 76 18.19 26.32 12.42
N ASP A 77 19.28 27.09 12.45
CA ASP A 77 20.26 27.10 13.54
C ASP A 77 19.70 27.83 14.77
N SER A 78 18.79 27.15 15.46
CA SER A 78 18.20 27.56 16.73
C SER A 78 18.28 26.40 17.72
N ASP A 79 18.66 26.72 18.96
CA ASP A 79 18.65 25.81 20.10
C ASP A 79 17.31 25.80 20.87
N ASN A 80 16.36 26.66 20.49
CA ASN A 80 15.13 26.95 21.25
C ASN A 80 13.85 26.78 20.39
N GLU A 81 12.68 26.87 21.05
CA GLU A 81 11.34 26.79 20.46
C GLU A 81 11.07 27.82 19.31
N PRO A 82 10.29 27.42 18.28
CA PRO A 82 9.57 26.16 18.16
C PRO A 82 10.48 25.05 17.62
N TRP A 83 10.32 23.84 18.18
CA TRP A 83 11.15 22.69 17.80
C TRP A 83 10.85 22.22 16.38
N ALA A 84 9.57 22.25 16.00
CA ALA A 84 9.02 22.03 14.67
C ALA A 84 7.77 22.92 14.49
N ILE A 85 7.49 23.38 13.27
CA ILE A 85 6.27 24.14 12.95
C ILE A 85 5.94 24.05 11.45
N ALA A 86 4.66 23.83 11.14
CA ALA A 86 4.07 24.07 9.83
C ALA A 86 3.68 25.55 9.63
N LEU A 87 4.02 26.12 8.47
CA LEU A 87 3.73 27.49 8.09
C LEU A 87 2.58 27.58 7.09
N GLU A 88 1.82 28.68 7.08
CA GLU A 88 0.72 28.93 6.13
C GLU A 88 1.17 28.91 4.65
N ASP A 89 2.44 29.20 4.36
CA ASP A 89 3.01 29.09 3.01
C ASP A 89 3.27 27.65 2.54
N GLY A 90 2.95 26.66 3.39
CA GLY A 90 3.07 25.24 3.11
C GLY A 90 4.44 24.66 3.44
N ASN A 91 5.35 25.40 4.07
CA ASN A 91 6.67 24.89 4.45
C ASN A 91 6.71 24.40 5.91
N VAL A 92 7.65 23.50 6.19
CA VAL A 92 7.93 23.03 7.56
C VAL A 92 9.28 23.58 8.01
N VAL A 93 9.31 24.10 9.23
CA VAL A 93 10.53 24.53 9.90
C VAL A 93 10.85 23.56 11.04
N LEU A 94 12.12 23.18 11.15
CA LEU A 94 12.66 22.35 12.21
C LEU A 94 13.89 23.04 12.82
N SER A 95 13.98 23.11 14.14
CA SER A 95 15.17 23.67 14.81
C SER A 95 16.36 22.70 14.78
N ARG A 96 17.60 23.18 14.84
CA ARG A 96 18.77 22.31 15.10
C ARG A 96 18.61 21.58 16.44
N GLY A 97 18.10 22.26 17.46
CA GLY A 97 17.95 21.66 18.78
C GLY A 97 16.97 20.47 18.82
N SER A 98 15.99 20.37 17.91
CA SER A 98 15.15 19.16 17.82
C SER A 98 15.91 17.97 17.23
N LEU A 99 16.86 18.21 16.31
CA LEU A 99 17.80 17.17 15.87
C LEU A 99 18.68 16.71 17.01
N ASP A 100 19.16 17.63 17.85
CA ASP A 100 19.98 17.30 19.01
C ASP A 100 19.21 16.47 20.05
N ILE A 101 17.91 16.76 20.26
CA ILE A 101 17.02 15.96 21.12
C ILE A 101 16.90 14.53 20.59
N VAL A 102 16.58 14.36 19.30
CA VAL A 102 16.32 13.03 18.72
C VAL A 102 17.62 12.27 18.49
N TYR A 103 18.56 12.83 17.74
CA TYR A 103 19.79 12.15 17.36
C TYR A 103 20.84 12.12 18.48
N GLY A 104 20.78 13.02 19.47
CA GLY A 104 21.66 13.03 20.64
C GLY A 104 21.35 11.98 21.71
N ALA A 105 20.18 11.32 21.66
CA ALA A 105 19.81 10.27 22.60
C ALA A 105 20.73 9.04 22.49
N LYS A 106 21.57 8.77 23.52
CA LYS A 106 22.64 7.75 23.45
C LYS A 106 22.13 6.31 23.41
N ASP A 107 20.99 6.04 24.06
CA ASP A 107 20.48 4.68 24.25
C ASP A 107 19.35 4.31 23.27
N THR A 108 19.12 5.13 22.24
CA THR A 108 18.07 4.94 21.23
C THR A 108 18.69 4.52 19.90
N SER A 109 18.17 3.44 19.30
CA SER A 109 18.64 2.98 17.99
C SER A 109 18.39 4.03 16.91
N LEU A 110 19.17 3.99 15.83
CA LEU A 110 18.98 4.93 14.71
C LEU A 110 17.60 4.76 14.05
N GLU A 111 17.10 3.52 13.98
CA GLU A 111 15.75 3.22 13.48
C GLU A 111 14.66 3.91 14.33
N ALA A 112 14.79 3.83 15.66
CA ALA A 112 13.83 4.49 16.56
C ALA A 112 13.92 6.02 16.45
N LYS A 113 15.12 6.59 16.30
CA LYS A 113 15.32 8.02 16.05
C LYS A 113 14.68 8.48 14.74
N ASP A 114 14.80 7.69 13.69
CA ASP A 114 14.17 8.00 12.40
C ASP A 114 12.64 7.93 12.49
N ALA A 115 12.09 6.97 13.25
CA ALA A 115 10.66 6.90 13.52
C ALA A 115 10.16 8.12 14.33
N GLN A 116 10.95 8.61 15.29
CA GLN A 116 10.66 9.83 16.05
C GLN A 116 10.60 11.07 15.14
N ILE A 117 11.61 11.28 14.29
CA ILE A 117 11.59 12.37 13.30
C ILE A 117 10.42 12.21 12.33
N ALA A 118 10.14 11.00 11.86
CA ALA A 118 9.06 10.76 10.92
C ALA A 118 7.69 11.10 11.52
N PHE A 119 7.47 10.77 12.79
CA PHE A 119 6.28 11.16 13.53
C PHE A 119 6.14 12.68 13.64
N ILE A 120 7.22 13.37 14.02
CA ILE A 120 7.23 14.85 14.13
C ILE A 120 6.87 15.50 12.81
N LEU A 121 7.55 15.12 11.73
CA LEU A 121 7.32 15.71 10.41
C LEU A 121 5.96 15.33 9.85
N GLY A 122 5.48 14.11 10.12
CA GLY A 122 4.13 13.68 9.76
C GLY A 122 3.05 14.54 10.44
N HIS A 123 3.25 14.87 11.72
CA HIS A 123 2.36 15.77 12.47
C HIS A 123 2.29 17.16 11.82
N GLU A 124 3.44 17.76 11.49
CA GLU A 124 3.47 19.08 10.83
C GLU A 124 2.87 19.04 9.42
N LEU A 125 3.15 17.98 8.64
CA LEU A 125 2.55 17.80 7.32
C LEU A 125 1.03 17.65 7.39
N ASN A 126 0.49 17.06 8.46
CA ASN A 126 -0.96 17.01 8.66
C ASN A 126 -1.55 18.41 8.82
N HIS A 127 -0.91 19.30 9.59
CA HIS A 127 -1.37 20.68 9.72
C HIS A 127 -1.42 21.40 8.36
N ILE A 128 -0.41 21.18 7.50
CA ILE A 128 -0.43 21.73 6.13
C ILE A 128 -1.58 21.12 5.31
N ALA A 129 -1.72 19.79 5.31
CA ALA A 129 -2.73 19.09 4.52
C ALA A 129 -4.17 19.44 4.92
N LYS A 130 -4.39 19.85 6.18
CA LYS A 130 -5.70 20.27 6.70
C LYS A 130 -5.90 21.77 6.74
N GLU A 131 -4.89 22.55 6.34
CA GLU A 131 -4.86 24.01 6.46
C GLU A 131 -5.03 24.51 7.92
N ASP A 132 -4.55 23.72 8.88
CA ASP A 132 -4.69 23.94 10.33
C ASP A 132 -3.46 24.67 10.94
N PHE A 133 -3.21 25.92 10.54
CA PHE A 133 -1.99 26.69 10.90
C PHE A 133 -2.02 27.39 12.27
N TRP A 134 -2.75 26.85 13.24
CA TRP A 134 -3.05 27.57 14.48
C TRP A 134 -1.85 27.71 15.44
N HIS A 135 -0.84 26.84 15.36
CA HIS A 135 0.41 26.96 16.14
C HIS A 135 1.20 28.23 15.81
N GLU A 136 1.15 28.64 14.54
CA GLU A 136 1.77 29.87 14.08
C GLU A 136 1.15 31.10 14.77
N GLN A 137 -0.18 31.16 14.77
CA GLN A 137 -0.93 32.26 15.39
C GLN A 137 -0.71 32.37 16.91
N VAL A 138 -0.44 31.24 17.59
CA VAL A 138 -0.15 31.23 19.03
C VAL A 138 1.30 31.56 19.34
N TYR A 139 2.27 31.01 18.60
CA TYR A 139 3.68 31.41 18.73
C TYR A 139 3.84 32.92 18.53
N LEU A 140 3.15 33.47 17.52
CA LEU A 140 3.08 34.91 17.26
C LEU A 140 2.45 35.70 18.42
N GLY A 141 1.43 35.16 19.09
CA GLY A 141 0.79 35.76 20.27
C GLY A 141 1.69 35.84 21.52
N PHE A 142 2.74 35.00 21.62
CA PHE A 142 3.75 35.10 22.69
C PHE A 142 4.85 36.11 22.36
N VAL A 143 5.21 36.21 21.09
CA VAL A 143 6.19 37.17 20.58
C VAL A 143 5.62 38.59 20.58
N SER A 144 4.32 38.77 20.35
CA SER A 144 3.61 40.04 20.53
C SER A 144 2.75 40.04 21.81
N LYS A 145 3.26 40.58 22.92
CA LYS A 145 2.45 40.86 24.12
C LYS A 145 1.31 41.83 23.75
N ASN A 146 0.10 41.32 23.51
CA ASN A 146 -1.21 41.93 23.78
C ASN A 146 -2.30 41.37 22.85
N ILE A 147 -2.97 40.29 23.24
CA ILE A 147 -4.32 40.01 22.73
C ILE A 147 -5.19 39.52 23.89
N ALA A 148 -6.13 40.38 24.32
CA ALA A 148 -7.19 40.00 25.24
C ALA A 148 -8.36 39.40 24.43
N LEU A 149 -8.63 38.11 24.61
CA LEU A 149 -9.78 37.42 23.99
C LEU A 149 -10.92 37.23 25.00
N ASP A 150 -12.15 37.32 24.49
CA ASP A 150 -13.44 37.10 25.18
C ASP A 150 -13.62 35.63 25.62
N GLU A 151 -14.20 35.39 26.80
CA GLU A 151 -14.21 34.09 27.48
C GLU A 151 -15.12 33.03 26.83
N SER A 152 -16.26 33.43 26.26
CA SER A 152 -17.19 32.49 25.60
C SER A 152 -16.62 31.90 24.29
N GLN A 153 -15.74 32.64 23.62
CA GLN A 153 -15.07 32.19 22.40
C GLN A 153 -13.81 31.36 22.70
N LYS A 154 -13.35 31.29 23.96
CA LYS A 154 -12.17 30.49 24.35
C LYS A 154 -12.50 29.00 24.41
N GLU A 155 -13.66 28.61 24.93
CA GLU A 155 -13.99 27.18 25.11
C GLU A 155 -14.20 26.44 23.78
N ASP A 156 -14.94 27.03 22.84
CA ASP A 156 -15.19 26.43 21.51
C ASP A 156 -13.88 26.34 20.70
N ARG A 157 -13.06 27.40 20.71
CA ARG A 157 -11.72 27.40 20.09
C ARG A 157 -10.78 26.37 20.74
N GLN A 158 -10.83 26.22 22.07
CA GLN A 158 -10.02 25.24 22.79
C GLN A 158 -10.44 23.80 22.49
N SER A 159 -11.73 23.53 22.30
CA SER A 159 -12.23 22.21 21.91
C SER A 159 -11.78 21.83 20.50
N ARG A 160 -11.88 22.75 19.53
CA ARG A 160 -11.39 22.50 18.17
C ARG A 160 -9.87 22.31 18.12
N ARG A 161 -9.11 23.14 18.84
CA ARG A 161 -7.64 22.96 18.99
C ARG A 161 -7.29 21.56 19.50
N ARG A 162 -8.04 21.06 20.48
CA ARG A 162 -7.81 19.73 21.06
C ARG A 162 -8.01 18.63 20.03
N GLU A 163 -9.04 18.75 19.20
CA GLU A 163 -9.33 17.79 18.14
C GLU A 163 -8.26 17.81 17.03
N PHE A 164 -7.82 18.99 16.60
CA PHE A 164 -6.78 19.12 15.58
C PHE A 164 -5.43 18.55 16.02
N GLU A 165 -5.02 18.82 17.26
CA GLU A 165 -3.77 18.26 17.81
C GLU A 165 -3.78 16.73 17.92
N LEU A 166 -4.92 16.18 18.37
CA LEU A 166 -5.07 14.74 18.49
C LEU A 166 -5.09 14.07 17.12
N ARG A 167 -5.75 14.73 16.15
CA ARG A 167 -5.79 14.28 14.76
C ARG A 167 -4.42 14.36 14.09
N ALA A 168 -3.66 15.43 14.31
CA ALA A 168 -2.31 15.57 13.78
C ALA A 168 -1.34 14.53 14.38
N ASP A 169 -1.50 14.16 15.65
CA ASP A 169 -0.79 13.01 16.23
C ASP A 169 -1.17 11.70 15.55
N GLU A 170 -2.47 11.44 15.39
CA GLU A 170 -2.98 10.23 14.74
C GLU A 170 -2.45 10.12 13.31
N ASP A 171 -2.71 11.14 12.50
CA ASP A 171 -2.32 11.17 11.09
C ASP A 171 -0.80 11.19 10.94
N GLY A 172 -0.07 11.92 11.79
CA GLY A 172 1.40 11.89 11.81
C GLY A 172 1.98 10.50 12.12
N PHE A 173 1.36 9.78 13.06
CA PHE A 173 1.69 8.39 13.36
C PHE A 173 1.37 7.46 12.18
N LEU A 174 0.22 7.63 11.53
CA LEU A 174 -0.18 6.84 10.37
C LEU A 174 0.74 7.11 9.16
N TYR A 175 1.08 8.37 8.89
CA TYR A 175 2.00 8.77 7.82
C TYR A 175 3.41 8.20 8.04
N ALA A 176 3.94 8.27 9.26
CA ALA A 176 5.22 7.63 9.59
C ALA A 176 5.17 6.12 9.35
N SER A 177 4.07 5.47 9.74
CA SER A 177 3.87 4.03 9.51
C SER A 177 3.78 3.71 8.00
N LEU A 178 3.00 4.49 7.24
CA LEU A 178 2.81 4.35 5.78
C LEU A 178 4.11 4.56 5.01
N ALA A 179 4.93 5.50 5.46
CA ALA A 179 6.25 5.75 4.90
C ALA A 179 7.25 4.63 5.23
N GLY A 180 6.89 3.65 6.06
CA GLY A 180 7.69 2.46 6.39
C GLY A 180 8.63 2.64 7.58
N PHE A 181 8.33 3.57 8.49
CA PHE A 181 9.07 3.71 9.75
C PHE A 181 8.47 2.83 10.84
N ASN A 182 9.32 2.27 11.71
CA ASN A 182 8.89 1.39 12.79
C ASN A 182 8.34 2.19 13.98
N THR A 183 7.09 2.62 13.87
CA THR A 183 6.41 3.48 14.85
C THR A 183 6.12 2.79 16.19
N ARG A 184 6.28 1.46 16.31
CA ARG A 184 6.25 0.77 17.62
C ARG A 184 7.34 1.25 18.56
N THR A 185 8.47 1.68 18.01
CA THR A 185 9.59 2.20 18.79
C THR A 185 9.28 3.52 19.51
N LEU A 186 8.21 4.22 19.10
CA LEU A 186 7.75 5.44 19.76
C LEU A 186 7.21 5.18 21.19
N PHE A 187 6.87 3.93 21.50
CA PHE A 187 6.35 3.50 22.81
C PHE A 187 7.39 2.73 23.64
N THR A 188 8.60 2.54 23.12
CA THR A 188 9.66 1.80 23.81
C THR A 188 10.60 2.76 24.55
N GLY A 189 10.17 3.25 25.71
CA GLY A 189 10.99 4.04 26.62
C GLY A 189 11.49 3.22 27.81
N SER A 190 12.75 3.42 28.22
CA SER A 190 13.32 2.84 29.45
C SER A 190 12.46 3.24 30.66
N ALA A 191 11.95 2.26 31.40
CA ALA A 191 11.17 2.47 32.60
C ALA A 191 11.87 3.45 33.55
N GLY A 192 11.36 4.69 33.67
CA GLY A 192 11.87 5.72 34.57
C GLY A 192 12.32 7.03 33.92
N THR A 193 12.54 7.09 32.61
CA THR A 193 12.68 8.34 31.85
C THR A 193 11.38 8.64 31.11
N GLN A 194 10.90 9.89 31.13
CA GLN A 194 9.71 10.26 30.33
C GLN A 194 9.94 9.84 28.88
N ASP A 195 9.09 8.94 28.35
CA ASP A 195 9.14 8.43 26.98
C ASP A 195 9.18 9.60 25.97
N PHE A 196 9.82 9.43 24.81
CA PHE A 196 10.01 10.50 23.82
C PHE A 196 8.70 11.22 23.51
N LEU A 197 7.60 10.49 23.34
CA LEU A 197 6.29 11.08 23.10
C LEU A 197 5.82 11.96 24.27
N HIS A 198 6.08 11.56 25.51
CA HIS A 198 5.76 12.38 26.69
C HIS A 198 6.58 13.67 26.72
N TYR A 199 7.86 13.58 26.35
CA TYR A 199 8.73 14.75 26.23
C TYR A 199 8.24 15.65 25.09
N TRP A 200 8.02 15.12 23.90
CA TRP A 200 7.63 15.85 22.70
C TRP A 200 6.27 16.55 22.84
N VAL A 201 5.24 15.82 23.26
CA VAL A 201 3.89 16.37 23.49
C VAL A 201 3.88 17.45 24.59
N ARG A 202 4.83 17.39 25.53
CA ARG A 202 4.99 18.45 26.54
C ARG A 202 5.58 19.73 25.94
N GLN A 203 6.48 19.61 24.96
CA GLN A 203 7.10 20.76 24.29
C GLN A 203 6.14 21.47 23.32
N THR A 204 5.15 20.77 22.74
CA THR A 204 4.12 21.40 21.89
C THR A 204 3.05 22.17 22.69
N ARG A 205 3.15 22.21 24.04
CA ARG A 205 2.27 23.03 24.90
C ARG A 205 2.72 24.48 24.92
N THR A 206 2.27 25.24 23.92
CA THR A 206 2.22 26.70 24.01
C THR A 206 1.12 27.12 25.00
N GLY A 207 1.51 27.35 26.26
CA GLY A 207 0.72 28.04 27.29
C GLY A 207 0.12 27.17 28.39
N SER A 208 0.31 27.61 29.63
CA SER A 208 -0.30 27.08 30.84
C SER A 208 -1.83 27.24 30.81
N SER A 209 -2.57 26.15 30.55
CA SER A 209 -3.98 26.03 30.92
C SER A 209 -4.29 24.60 31.33
N LEU A 210 -4.98 24.49 32.47
CA LEU A 210 -5.24 23.28 33.26
C LEU A 210 -6.29 22.31 32.67
N THR A 211 -6.57 22.38 31.36
CA THR A 211 -7.64 21.58 30.71
C THR A 211 -7.29 20.98 29.35
N ASN A 212 -5.99 20.94 29.01
CA ASN A 212 -5.46 20.21 27.85
C ASN A 212 -5.39 18.70 28.16
N PHE A 213 -5.55 17.83 27.16
CA PHE A 213 -5.07 16.45 27.29
C PHE A 213 -3.61 16.52 27.75
N ASN A 214 -3.30 15.89 28.88
CA ASN A 214 -1.92 15.80 29.33
C ASN A 214 -1.15 14.87 28.39
N ALA A 215 0.18 14.95 28.40
CA ALA A 215 1.00 14.13 27.52
C ALA A 215 0.66 12.64 27.65
N ALA A 216 0.27 12.17 28.85
CA ALA A 216 -0.17 10.81 29.06
C ALA A 216 -1.48 10.46 28.32
N GLN A 217 -2.42 11.39 28.16
CA GLN A 217 -3.66 11.14 27.42
C GLN A 217 -3.45 11.09 25.90
N ARG A 218 -2.58 11.94 25.34
CA ARG A 218 -2.20 11.86 23.91
C ARG A 218 -1.40 10.58 23.61
N VAL A 219 -0.48 10.22 24.50
CA VAL A 219 0.27 8.94 24.41
C VAL A 219 -0.65 7.74 24.53
N ALA A 220 -1.61 7.77 25.48
CA ALA A 220 -2.60 6.71 25.62
C ALA A 220 -3.47 6.58 24.37
N PHE A 221 -3.91 7.71 23.79
CA PHE A 221 -4.65 7.71 22.53
C PHE A 221 -3.84 7.08 21.38
N LEU A 222 -2.57 7.47 21.20
CA LEU A 222 -1.70 6.87 20.19
C LEU A 222 -1.45 5.37 20.44
N ALA A 223 -1.35 4.95 21.70
CA ALA A 223 -1.23 3.54 22.05
C ALA A 223 -2.53 2.76 21.70
N ASP A 224 -3.69 3.36 21.95
CA ASP A 224 -5.00 2.81 21.55
C ASP A 224 -5.14 2.74 20.02
N THR A 225 -4.68 3.76 19.28
CA THR A 225 -4.59 3.76 17.81
C THR A 225 -3.70 2.63 17.30
N MET A 226 -2.51 2.45 17.88
CA MET A 226 -1.62 1.33 17.54
C MET A 226 -2.29 -0.02 17.81
N SER A 227 -2.97 -0.17 18.95
CA SER A 227 -3.69 -1.40 19.27
C SER A 227 -4.80 -1.68 18.25
N SER A 228 -5.53 -0.63 17.85
CA SER A 228 -6.59 -0.73 16.83
C SER A 228 -6.02 -1.10 15.45
N LEU A 229 -4.84 -0.57 15.09
CA LEU A 229 -4.14 -0.95 13.86
C LEU A 229 -3.68 -2.41 13.90
N ASP A 230 -3.14 -2.88 15.02
CA ASP A 230 -2.74 -4.28 15.22
C ASP A 230 -3.91 -5.24 15.04
N GLU A 231 -5.11 -4.86 15.51
CA GLU A 231 -6.34 -5.60 15.26
C GLU A 231 -6.76 -5.53 13.78
N ALA A 232 -6.73 -4.34 13.18
CA ALA A 232 -7.14 -4.12 11.79
C ALA A 232 -6.30 -4.90 10.78
N VAL A 233 -4.99 -5.07 11.04
CA VAL A 233 -4.08 -5.85 10.19
C VAL A 233 -4.64 -7.26 9.93
N LYS A 234 -5.37 -7.84 10.88
CA LYS A 234 -5.99 -9.16 10.70
C LYS A 234 -7.01 -9.15 9.57
N TYR A 235 -7.81 -8.10 9.38
CA TYR A 235 -8.71 -7.98 8.24
C TYR A 235 -7.94 -7.93 6.93
N PHE A 236 -6.84 -7.18 6.89
CA PHE A 236 -6.01 -7.09 5.70
C PHE A 236 -5.43 -8.46 5.33
N GLU A 237 -4.89 -9.18 6.31
CA GLU A 237 -4.31 -10.50 6.05
C GLU A 237 -5.38 -11.52 5.63
N TYR A 238 -6.51 -11.63 6.35
CA TYR A 238 -7.58 -12.54 5.97
C TYR A 238 -8.26 -12.14 4.66
N GLY A 239 -8.43 -10.84 4.39
CA GLY A 239 -8.92 -10.33 3.11
C GLY A 239 -7.99 -10.75 1.96
N THR A 240 -6.67 -10.70 2.18
CA THR A 240 -5.68 -11.16 1.19
C THR A 240 -5.81 -12.67 0.94
N ARG A 241 -5.97 -13.47 2.01
CA ARG A 241 -6.13 -14.93 1.89
C ARG A 241 -7.46 -15.30 1.23
N LEU A 242 -8.55 -14.63 1.57
CA LEU A 242 -9.86 -14.83 0.93
C LEU A 242 -9.82 -14.45 -0.56
N ALA A 243 -9.24 -13.29 -0.89
CA ALA A 243 -9.06 -12.86 -2.27
C ALA A 243 -8.17 -13.82 -3.06
N HIS A 244 -7.14 -14.40 -2.42
CA HIS A 244 -6.34 -15.47 -3.01
C HIS A 244 -7.25 -16.63 -3.40
N PHE A 245 -8.07 -17.16 -2.48
CA PHE A 245 -8.98 -18.27 -2.77
C PHE A 245 -10.24 -17.91 -3.58
N GLY A 246 -10.40 -16.66 -4.02
CA GLY A 246 -11.49 -16.22 -4.88
C GLY A 246 -12.78 -15.79 -4.17
N TYR A 247 -12.78 -15.63 -2.85
CA TYR A 247 -13.90 -15.07 -2.07
C TYR A 247 -13.81 -13.54 -2.10
N PHE A 248 -14.10 -12.95 -3.26
CA PHE A 248 -13.85 -11.53 -3.51
C PHE A 248 -14.81 -10.64 -2.73
N GLU A 249 -16.07 -11.04 -2.55
CA GLU A 249 -17.10 -10.32 -1.80
C GLU A 249 -16.78 -10.28 -0.30
N GLU A 250 -16.40 -11.41 0.29
CA GLU A 250 -15.98 -11.47 1.70
C GLU A 250 -14.66 -10.74 1.92
N ALA A 251 -13.71 -10.85 0.97
CA ALA A 251 -12.46 -10.11 1.02
C ALA A 251 -12.70 -8.59 0.94
N GLU A 252 -13.62 -8.13 0.08
CA GLU A 252 -14.02 -6.72 -0.03
C GLU A 252 -14.47 -6.19 1.33
N SER A 253 -15.30 -6.96 2.03
CA SER A 253 -15.81 -6.60 3.35
C SER A 253 -14.68 -6.40 4.35
N LEU A 254 -13.71 -7.33 4.41
CA LEU A 254 -12.55 -7.19 5.31
C LEU A 254 -11.64 -6.03 4.92
N PHE A 255 -11.34 -5.85 3.63
CA PHE A 255 -10.49 -4.74 3.21
C PHE A 255 -11.14 -3.37 3.41
N ASN A 256 -12.45 -3.24 3.28
CA ASN A 256 -13.15 -1.99 3.59
C ASN A 256 -13.00 -1.60 5.06
N GLU A 257 -13.02 -2.58 5.97
CA GLU A 257 -12.87 -2.33 7.41
C GLU A 257 -11.44 -1.96 7.77
N PHE A 258 -10.46 -2.61 7.15
CA PHE A 258 -9.08 -2.16 7.23
C PHE A 258 -8.90 -0.75 6.64
N TYR A 259 -9.49 -0.46 5.48
CA TYR A 259 -9.39 0.82 4.80
C TYR A 259 -9.93 1.99 5.63
N LYS A 260 -11.01 1.79 6.40
CA LYS A 260 -11.53 2.80 7.33
C LYS A 260 -10.52 3.23 8.39
N ILE A 261 -9.63 2.31 8.78
CA ILE A 261 -8.61 2.52 9.83
C ILE A 261 -7.27 2.93 9.20
N TYR A 262 -6.90 2.33 8.07
CA TYR A 262 -5.59 2.48 7.44
C TYR A 262 -5.66 2.51 5.89
N PRO A 263 -5.95 3.67 5.28
CA PRO A 263 -6.12 3.83 3.84
C PRO A 263 -4.79 3.87 3.07
N SER A 264 -4.04 2.77 3.12
CA SER A 264 -2.74 2.61 2.45
C SER A 264 -2.82 2.28 0.96
N THR A 265 -1.73 2.50 0.23
CA THR A 265 -1.55 2.03 -1.16
C THR A 265 -1.88 0.55 -1.32
N GLN A 266 -1.51 -0.29 -0.35
CA GLN A 266 -1.69 -1.74 -0.39
C GLN A 266 -3.18 -2.13 -0.33
N VAL A 267 -3.96 -1.56 0.60
CA VAL A 267 -5.40 -1.86 0.67
C VAL A 267 -6.16 -1.27 -0.51
N LEU A 268 -5.79 -0.07 -0.97
CA LEU A 268 -6.35 0.54 -2.16
C LEU A 268 -6.09 -0.31 -3.41
N ASN A 269 -4.86 -0.82 -3.57
CA ASN A 269 -4.52 -1.74 -4.65
C ASN A 269 -5.32 -3.04 -4.57
N ASN A 270 -5.47 -3.62 -3.38
CA ASN A 270 -6.20 -4.88 -3.19
C ASN A 270 -7.72 -4.72 -3.40
N LEU A 271 -8.33 -3.63 -2.93
CA LEU A 271 -9.73 -3.29 -3.23
C LEU A 271 -9.92 -3.10 -4.74
N GLY A 272 -8.99 -2.37 -5.37
CA GLY A 272 -8.92 -2.22 -6.82
C GLY A 272 -8.92 -3.54 -7.57
N PHE A 273 -8.01 -4.44 -7.18
CA PHE A 273 -7.92 -5.79 -7.73
C PHE A 273 -9.21 -6.59 -7.52
N ILE A 274 -9.79 -6.57 -6.33
CA ILE A 274 -11.06 -7.25 -6.03
C ILE A 274 -12.16 -6.80 -6.97
N TYR A 275 -12.32 -5.50 -7.17
CA TYR A 275 -13.35 -5.00 -8.07
C TYR A 275 -13.10 -5.35 -9.54
N VAL A 276 -11.84 -5.51 -9.97
CA VAL A 276 -11.55 -6.11 -11.28
C VAL A 276 -12.06 -7.56 -11.33
N GLN A 277 -11.83 -8.36 -10.29
CA GLN A 277 -12.29 -9.75 -10.27
C GLN A 277 -13.82 -9.88 -10.19
N LEU A 278 -14.48 -9.07 -9.38
CA LEU A 278 -15.95 -8.97 -9.34
C LEU A 278 -16.52 -8.52 -10.69
N ALA A 279 -15.85 -7.61 -11.39
CA ALA A 279 -16.25 -7.25 -12.74
C ALA A 279 -16.16 -8.45 -13.70
N ARG A 280 -15.06 -9.22 -13.62
CA ARG A 280 -14.81 -10.40 -14.46
C ARG A 280 -15.81 -11.52 -14.19
N SER A 281 -16.22 -11.75 -12.93
CA SER A 281 -17.21 -12.77 -12.59
C SER A 281 -18.60 -12.44 -13.16
N SER A 282 -18.94 -11.15 -13.28
CA SER A 282 -20.17 -10.69 -13.96
C SER A 282 -20.04 -10.61 -15.49
N MET A 283 -18.85 -10.77 -16.07
CA MET A 283 -18.63 -10.72 -17.53
C MET A 283 -18.85 -12.09 -18.20
N PRO A 284 -19.25 -12.11 -19.47
CA PRO A 284 -19.11 -13.29 -20.32
C PRO A 284 -17.66 -13.78 -20.41
N VAL A 285 -17.46 -15.09 -20.44
CA VAL A 285 -16.14 -15.74 -20.47
C VAL A 285 -15.29 -15.24 -21.65
N GLU A 286 -15.90 -14.99 -22.80
CA GLU A 286 -15.23 -14.48 -23.99
C GLU A 286 -14.62 -13.09 -23.79
N LEU A 287 -15.15 -12.29 -22.85
CA LEU A 287 -14.62 -10.98 -22.49
C LEU A 287 -13.65 -11.07 -21.31
N SER A 288 -14.02 -11.78 -20.24
CA SER A 288 -13.20 -11.85 -19.02
C SER A 288 -11.90 -12.64 -19.19
N GLU A 289 -11.85 -13.55 -20.16
CA GLU A 289 -10.75 -14.51 -20.35
C GLU A 289 -10.14 -14.42 -21.77
N ARG A 290 -10.48 -13.37 -22.55
CA ARG A 290 -9.89 -13.14 -23.89
C ARG A 290 -8.37 -13.09 -23.84
N TYR A 291 -7.85 -12.33 -22.89
CA TYR A 291 -6.44 -12.15 -22.63
C TYR A 291 -6.10 -12.78 -21.28
N TRP A 292 -4.94 -13.43 -21.23
CA TRP A 292 -4.35 -13.88 -19.97
C TRP A 292 -3.68 -12.70 -19.28
N TYR A 293 -4.47 -11.91 -18.55
CA TYR A 293 -3.93 -10.79 -17.81
C TYR A 293 -3.09 -11.25 -16.61
N PRO A 294 -1.92 -10.64 -16.38
CA PRO A 294 -1.06 -10.92 -15.24
C PRO A 294 -1.65 -10.27 -13.99
N HIS A 295 -2.76 -10.80 -13.49
CA HIS A 295 -3.32 -10.27 -12.25
C HIS A 295 -2.56 -10.81 -11.06
N ILE A 296 -2.19 -9.91 -10.14
CA ILE A 296 -1.59 -10.28 -8.86
C ILE A 296 -2.73 -10.70 -7.93
N LEU A 297 -3.04 -12.01 -8.07
CA LEU A 297 -3.91 -12.92 -7.30
C LEU A 297 -4.97 -13.64 -8.15
N ASN A 298 -4.69 -13.95 -9.42
CA ASN A 298 -5.55 -14.89 -10.17
C ASN A 298 -5.34 -16.34 -9.69
N LEU A 299 -6.34 -16.92 -9.01
CA LEU A 299 -6.54 -18.37 -8.88
C LEU A 299 -7.71 -18.79 -9.77
N ASN A 300 -7.44 -19.75 -10.65
CA ASN A 300 -8.37 -20.51 -11.50
C ASN A 300 -9.84 -20.08 -11.46
N SER A 301 -10.27 -19.32 -12.47
CA SER A 301 -11.70 -19.07 -12.71
C SER A 301 -12.42 -20.39 -13.01
N GLY A 302 -13.33 -20.78 -12.11
CA GLY A 302 -14.31 -21.83 -12.37
C GLY A 302 -15.22 -21.41 -13.53
N LEU A 303 -15.38 -22.28 -14.52
CA LEU A 303 -16.21 -22.04 -15.70
C LEU A 303 -17.70 -22.19 -15.36
N PRO A 304 -18.57 -21.28 -15.82
CA PRO A 304 -19.90 -21.64 -16.27
C PRO A 304 -19.86 -22.24 -17.68
N ASP A 305 -20.80 -23.16 -17.96
CA ASP A 305 -21.04 -23.67 -19.32
C ASP A 305 -21.56 -22.55 -20.24
N ARG A 306 -21.06 -22.55 -21.48
CA ARG A 306 -21.35 -21.66 -22.63
C ARG A 306 -22.63 -20.82 -22.58
N PRO A 307 -22.57 -19.63 -23.23
CA PRO A 307 -23.43 -19.43 -24.41
C PRO A 307 -22.67 -18.93 -25.65
N ARG A 308 -23.32 -19.07 -26.81
CA ARG A 308 -22.78 -18.74 -28.15
C ARG A 308 -22.62 -17.23 -28.35
N SER A 309 -21.66 -16.89 -29.21
CA SER A 309 -21.36 -15.54 -29.69
C SER A 309 -22.62 -14.77 -30.13
N LEU A 310 -22.85 -13.64 -29.48
CA LEU A 310 -23.35 -12.41 -30.06
C LEU A 310 -22.44 -11.29 -29.55
N SER A 311 -22.40 -10.14 -30.22
CA SER A 311 -21.70 -8.95 -29.74
C SER A 311 -22.11 -8.65 -28.29
N LEU A 312 -21.27 -9.05 -27.32
CA LEU A 312 -21.58 -8.91 -25.91
C LEU A 312 -21.17 -7.51 -25.47
N ALA A 313 -22.16 -6.63 -25.36
CA ALA A 313 -21.99 -5.39 -24.62
C ALA A 313 -21.54 -5.72 -23.19
N MET A 314 -20.64 -4.91 -22.63
CA MET A 314 -20.22 -5.10 -21.25
C MET A 314 -21.42 -4.93 -20.31
N PRO A 315 -21.68 -5.88 -19.40
CA PRO A 315 -22.77 -5.75 -18.44
C PRO A 315 -22.62 -4.48 -17.59
N GLU A 316 -23.75 -3.84 -17.27
CA GLU A 316 -23.75 -2.62 -16.45
C GLU A 316 -23.12 -2.86 -15.08
N GLU A 317 -23.37 -4.03 -14.48
CA GLU A 317 -22.75 -4.43 -13.22
C GLU A 317 -21.22 -4.51 -13.33
N SER A 318 -20.70 -5.16 -14.38
CA SER A 318 -19.25 -5.23 -14.64
C SER A 318 -18.66 -3.83 -14.82
N LEU A 319 -19.34 -2.93 -15.55
CA LEU A 319 -18.90 -1.54 -15.70
C LEU A 319 -18.84 -0.81 -14.36
N ARG A 320 -19.85 -0.98 -13.50
CA ARG A 320 -19.88 -0.38 -12.15
C ARG A 320 -18.71 -0.87 -11.30
N TYR A 321 -18.40 -2.16 -11.35
CA TYR A 321 -17.23 -2.70 -10.65
C TYR A 321 -15.92 -2.17 -11.23
N LEU A 322 -15.75 -2.11 -12.56
CA LEU A 322 -14.54 -1.53 -13.17
C LEU A 322 -14.36 -0.04 -12.83
N GLN A 323 -15.45 0.73 -12.72
CA GLN A 323 -15.40 2.13 -12.29
C GLN A 323 -14.90 2.24 -10.84
N LYS A 324 -15.40 1.40 -9.93
CA LYS A 324 -14.88 1.33 -8.55
C LYS A 324 -13.41 0.91 -8.52
N ALA A 325 -13.05 -0.11 -9.28
CA ALA A 325 -11.65 -0.56 -9.40
C ALA A 325 -10.74 0.59 -9.81
N LYS A 326 -11.11 1.32 -10.87
CA LYS A 326 -10.38 2.49 -11.36
C LYS A 326 -10.21 3.54 -10.26
N GLN A 327 -11.25 3.87 -9.50
CA GLN A 327 -11.15 4.87 -8.42
C GLN A 327 -10.10 4.47 -7.38
N PHE A 328 -10.19 3.25 -6.84
CA PHE A 328 -9.24 2.77 -5.83
C PHE A 328 -7.81 2.66 -6.36
N LEU A 329 -7.64 2.17 -7.60
CA LEU A 329 -6.33 2.01 -8.22
C LEU A 329 -5.68 3.35 -8.61
N GLN A 330 -6.48 4.34 -9.02
CA GLN A 330 -5.98 5.70 -9.24
C GLN A 330 -5.49 6.32 -7.93
N SER A 331 -6.23 6.15 -6.83
CA SER A 331 -5.79 6.59 -5.50
C SER A 331 -4.48 5.89 -5.08
N ALA A 332 -4.39 4.57 -5.26
CA ALA A 332 -3.15 3.83 -4.99
C ALA A 332 -1.97 4.34 -5.83
N ALA A 333 -2.18 4.57 -7.14
CA ALA A 333 -1.14 5.06 -8.04
C ALA A 333 -0.69 6.50 -7.71
N MET A 334 -1.56 7.30 -7.11
CA MET A 334 -1.20 8.64 -6.61
C MET A 334 -0.27 8.56 -5.40
N LEU A 335 -0.52 7.64 -4.48
CA LEU A 335 0.30 7.42 -3.27
C LEU A 335 1.65 6.77 -3.58
N ASP A 336 1.70 5.83 -4.54
CA ASP A 336 2.97 5.24 -5.00
C ASP A 336 3.01 5.06 -6.51
N LYS A 337 3.56 6.07 -7.18
CA LYS A 337 3.71 6.11 -8.65
C LYS A 337 4.68 5.05 -9.19
N LYS A 338 5.53 4.45 -8.35
CA LYS A 338 6.55 3.47 -8.76
C LYS A 338 6.09 2.02 -8.57
N ASN A 339 4.93 1.81 -7.96
CA ASN A 339 4.35 0.51 -7.73
C ASN A 339 3.88 -0.13 -9.05
N SER A 340 4.64 -1.12 -9.53
CA SER A 340 4.33 -1.88 -10.74
C SER A 340 3.00 -2.63 -10.64
N ASP A 341 2.67 -3.14 -9.46
CA ASP A 341 1.49 -3.98 -9.22
C ASP A 341 0.21 -3.14 -9.37
N THR A 342 0.22 -1.93 -8.83
CA THR A 342 -0.86 -0.96 -9.02
C THR A 342 -0.99 -0.55 -10.48
N ALA A 343 0.14 -0.30 -11.16
CA ALA A 343 0.12 0.02 -12.59
C ALA A 343 -0.47 -1.12 -13.44
N LEU A 344 -0.10 -2.38 -13.15
CA LEU A 344 -0.65 -3.57 -13.81
C LEU A 344 -2.17 -3.64 -13.62
N ASN A 345 -2.64 -3.60 -12.38
CA ASN A 345 -4.07 -3.69 -12.07
C ASN A 345 -4.87 -2.53 -12.69
N LEU A 346 -4.35 -1.29 -12.62
CA LEU A 346 -5.00 -0.11 -13.18
C LEU A 346 -5.08 -0.17 -14.71
N ALA A 347 -3.97 -0.54 -15.36
CA ALA A 347 -3.95 -0.73 -16.81
C ALA A 347 -4.93 -1.82 -17.24
N THR A 348 -5.00 -2.94 -16.51
CA THR A 348 -5.98 -4.00 -16.81
C THR A 348 -7.42 -3.51 -16.68
N ALA A 349 -7.76 -2.72 -15.66
CA ALA A 349 -9.09 -2.13 -15.53
C ALA A 349 -9.42 -1.24 -16.75
N HIS A 350 -8.48 -0.38 -17.17
CA HIS A 350 -8.65 0.43 -18.38
C HIS A 350 -8.79 -0.40 -19.66
N LEU A 351 -8.01 -1.48 -19.81
CA LEU A 351 -8.10 -2.38 -20.96
C LEU A 351 -9.47 -3.08 -21.05
N TYR A 352 -10.03 -3.54 -19.93
CA TYR A 352 -11.40 -4.05 -19.92
C TYR A 352 -12.40 -2.98 -20.35
N MET A 353 -12.24 -1.74 -19.89
CA MET A 353 -13.07 -0.60 -20.28
C MET A 353 -12.80 -0.10 -21.72
N LYS A 354 -11.85 -0.70 -22.45
CA LYS A 354 -11.34 -0.24 -23.76
C LYS A 354 -10.84 1.21 -23.77
N ASP A 355 -10.37 1.68 -22.62
CA ASP A 355 -9.78 3.00 -22.42
C ASP A 355 -8.27 2.96 -22.67
N TYR A 356 -7.89 2.69 -23.93
CA TYR A 356 -6.52 2.43 -24.33
C TYR A 356 -5.58 3.62 -24.09
N THR A 357 -6.08 4.85 -24.18
CA THR A 357 -5.31 6.06 -23.90
C THR A 357 -4.83 6.10 -22.46
N ASN A 358 -5.73 5.90 -21.49
CA ASN A 358 -5.35 5.91 -20.08
C ASN A 358 -4.53 4.66 -19.69
N ALA A 359 -4.82 3.50 -20.29
CA ALA A 359 -3.98 2.31 -20.12
C ALA A 359 -2.51 2.60 -20.50
N ARG A 360 -2.28 3.20 -21.68
CA ARG A 360 -0.93 3.57 -22.13
C ARG A 360 -0.26 4.59 -21.21
N ALA A 361 -0.97 5.64 -20.78
CA ALA A 361 -0.41 6.66 -19.90
C ALA A 361 0.12 6.06 -18.58
N VAL A 362 -0.63 5.14 -17.96
CA VAL A 362 -0.21 4.44 -16.73
C VAL A 362 1.00 3.55 -17.00
N LEU A 363 0.97 2.78 -18.09
CA LEU A 363 2.03 1.85 -18.45
C LEU A 363 3.34 2.55 -18.84
N GLU A 364 3.28 3.69 -19.53
CA GLU A 364 4.46 4.50 -19.88
C GLU A 364 5.20 4.98 -18.64
N VAL A 365 4.46 5.47 -17.62
CA VAL A 365 5.05 5.89 -16.35
C VAL A 365 5.77 4.72 -15.68
N SER A 366 5.11 3.56 -15.59
CA SER A 366 5.66 2.38 -14.92
C SER A 366 6.87 1.78 -15.67
N LEU A 367 6.81 1.68 -17.00
CA LEU A 367 7.89 1.16 -17.84
C LEU A 367 9.15 2.03 -17.81
N ARG A 368 9.07 3.32 -17.47
CA ARG A 368 10.28 4.14 -17.23
C ARG A 368 11.07 3.66 -16.01
N HIS A 369 10.39 3.12 -15.00
CA HIS A 369 11.01 2.57 -13.80
C HIS A 369 11.34 1.09 -13.93
N HIS A 370 10.52 0.34 -14.69
CA HIS A 370 10.63 -1.11 -14.85
C HIS A 370 10.69 -1.52 -16.33
N PRO A 371 11.71 -1.08 -17.10
CA PRO A 371 11.73 -1.23 -18.56
C PRO A 371 11.80 -2.67 -19.06
N GLN A 372 12.20 -3.62 -18.21
CA GLN A 372 12.35 -5.05 -18.55
C GLN A 372 11.16 -5.90 -18.08
N ASP A 373 10.13 -5.30 -17.48
CA ASP A 373 8.96 -6.02 -17.02
C ASP A 373 8.10 -6.47 -18.22
N LEU A 374 8.13 -7.78 -18.49
CA LEU A 374 7.39 -8.39 -19.60
C LEU A 374 5.87 -8.29 -19.44
N GLN A 375 5.35 -8.22 -18.21
CA GLN A 375 3.92 -8.08 -17.96
C GLN A 375 3.43 -6.68 -18.33
N LEU A 376 4.16 -5.65 -17.90
CA LEU A 376 3.87 -4.26 -18.29
C LEU A 376 3.99 -4.07 -19.81
N GLN A 377 5.02 -4.65 -20.44
CA GLN A 377 5.17 -4.61 -21.90
C GLN A 377 4.04 -5.34 -22.63
N MET A 378 3.54 -6.46 -22.10
CA MET A 378 2.41 -7.17 -22.69
C MET A 378 1.13 -6.35 -22.62
N LEU A 379 0.82 -5.72 -21.48
CA LEU A 379 -0.34 -4.83 -21.38
C LEU A 379 -0.22 -3.63 -22.33
N MET A 380 0.99 -3.08 -22.51
CA MET A 380 1.25 -2.01 -23.47
C MET A 380 0.97 -2.47 -24.90
N ALA A 381 1.40 -3.69 -25.23
CA ALA A 381 1.15 -4.27 -26.55
C ALA A 381 -0.35 -4.48 -26.81
N ILE A 382 -1.11 -4.98 -25.83
CA ILE A 382 -2.57 -5.09 -25.94
C ILE A 382 -3.19 -3.71 -26.17
N ALA A 383 -2.80 -2.70 -25.37
CA ALA A 383 -3.33 -1.34 -25.48
C ALA A 383 -3.06 -0.72 -26.85
N VAL A 384 -1.88 -0.95 -27.45
CA VAL A 384 -1.52 -0.39 -28.76
C VAL A 384 -2.19 -1.14 -29.92
N LEU A 385 -2.20 -2.47 -29.89
CA LEU A 385 -2.66 -3.28 -31.01
C LEU A 385 -4.19 -3.30 -31.13
N GLU A 386 -4.91 -3.26 -30.01
CA GLU A 386 -6.37 -3.18 -29.98
C GLU A 386 -6.93 -1.76 -30.18
N ASP A 387 -6.10 -0.71 -30.08
CA ASP A 387 -6.51 0.67 -30.32
C ASP A 387 -6.57 0.96 -31.82
N GLU A 388 -7.75 0.88 -32.42
CA GLU A 388 -8.01 1.16 -33.84
C GLU A 388 -7.57 2.56 -34.28
N GLN A 389 -7.42 3.52 -33.36
CA GLN A 389 -7.09 4.91 -33.68
C GLN A 389 -5.58 5.13 -33.90
N LEU A 390 -4.74 4.15 -33.55
CA LEU A 390 -3.28 4.27 -33.66
C LEU A 390 -2.74 3.90 -35.05
N SER A 391 -1.62 4.53 -35.41
CA SER A 391 -0.97 4.34 -36.71
C SER A 391 -0.47 2.91 -36.92
N SER A 392 -0.50 2.46 -38.17
CA SER A 392 0.01 1.16 -38.61
C SER A 392 1.49 0.96 -38.28
N ASP A 393 2.28 2.04 -38.33
CA ASP A 393 3.72 2.00 -38.08
C ASP A 393 4.02 1.65 -36.61
N LEU A 394 3.30 2.29 -35.68
CA LEU A 394 3.43 2.01 -34.26
C LEU A 394 3.01 0.57 -33.95
N LYS A 395 1.86 0.13 -34.50
CA LYS A 395 1.38 -1.25 -34.35
C LYS A 395 2.40 -2.26 -34.90
N THR A 396 3.02 -1.96 -36.03
CA THR A 396 4.05 -2.82 -36.64
C THR A 396 5.31 -2.89 -35.78
N SER A 397 5.75 -1.76 -35.22
CA SER A 397 6.89 -1.72 -34.29
C SER A 397 6.65 -2.60 -33.06
N ILE A 398 5.50 -2.44 -32.40
CA ILE A 398 5.12 -3.25 -31.23
C ILE A 398 5.01 -4.73 -31.58
N ARG A 399 4.42 -5.07 -32.73
CA ARG A 399 4.31 -6.45 -33.21
C ARG A 399 5.69 -7.10 -33.39
N ASN A 400 6.63 -6.38 -34.00
CA ASN A 400 7.99 -6.87 -34.21
C ASN A 400 8.71 -7.08 -32.87
N GLN A 401 8.48 -6.21 -31.89
CA GLN A 401 9.00 -6.36 -30.54
C GLN A 401 8.46 -7.64 -29.87
N LEU A 402 7.15 -7.88 -29.89
CA LEU A 402 6.54 -9.12 -29.37
C LEU A 402 7.17 -10.36 -30.00
N LEU A 403 7.24 -10.39 -31.35
CA LEU A 403 7.82 -11.49 -32.11
C LEU A 403 9.31 -11.71 -31.83
N SER A 404 10.03 -10.68 -31.38
CA SER A 404 11.42 -10.82 -30.95
C SER A 404 11.54 -11.51 -29.58
N HIS A 405 10.68 -11.17 -28.62
CA HIS A 405 10.71 -11.74 -27.26
C HIS A 405 10.33 -13.21 -27.25
N VAL A 406 9.32 -13.61 -28.02
CA VAL A 406 8.89 -15.01 -28.09
C VAL A 406 9.91 -15.93 -28.76
N LYS A 407 11.03 -15.42 -29.31
CA LYS A 407 12.16 -16.27 -29.73
C LYS A 407 12.94 -16.84 -28.55
N ALA A 408 12.87 -16.22 -27.37
CA ALA A 408 13.52 -16.74 -26.17
C ALA A 408 12.88 -18.06 -25.71
N GLU A 409 13.70 -19.02 -25.27
CA GLU A 409 13.25 -20.35 -24.83
C GLU A 409 12.39 -20.29 -23.55
N ASN A 410 12.72 -19.39 -22.62
CA ASN A 410 12.10 -19.26 -21.30
C ASN A 410 11.12 -18.07 -21.22
N ILE A 411 10.26 -17.88 -22.22
CA ILE A 411 9.23 -16.83 -22.19
C ILE A 411 8.03 -17.27 -21.30
N PRO A 412 7.45 -16.38 -20.47
CA PRO A 412 6.23 -16.68 -19.73
C PRO A 412 5.08 -17.14 -20.64
N LEU A 413 4.27 -18.08 -20.16
CA LEU A 413 3.23 -18.74 -20.97
C LEU A 413 2.03 -17.83 -21.26
N ASP A 414 1.70 -16.95 -20.32
CA ASP A 414 0.74 -15.84 -20.48
C ASP A 414 1.19 -14.87 -21.57
N TYR A 415 2.48 -14.51 -21.59
CA TYR A 415 3.05 -13.67 -22.63
C TYR A 415 2.96 -14.33 -24.01
N LEU A 416 3.32 -15.62 -24.10
CA LEU A 416 3.25 -16.38 -25.34
C LEU A 416 1.80 -16.52 -25.84
N TYR A 417 0.86 -16.81 -24.95
CA TYR A 417 -0.57 -16.92 -25.24
C TYR A 417 -1.13 -15.61 -25.80
N ASN A 418 -0.91 -14.50 -25.10
CA ASN A 418 -1.40 -13.19 -25.54
C ASN A 418 -0.75 -12.75 -26.86
N THR A 419 0.53 -13.06 -27.06
CA THR A 419 1.21 -12.79 -28.33
C THR A 419 0.56 -13.57 -29.47
N ALA A 420 0.29 -14.87 -29.29
CA ALA A 420 -0.36 -15.67 -30.32
C ALA A 420 -1.73 -15.08 -30.71
N LEU A 421 -2.54 -14.71 -29.72
CA LEU A 421 -3.85 -14.10 -29.92
C LEU A 421 -3.78 -12.76 -30.67
N LEU A 422 -2.84 -11.87 -30.30
CA LEU A 422 -2.65 -10.57 -30.93
C LEU A 422 -2.14 -10.68 -32.38
N ILE A 423 -1.28 -11.67 -32.66
CA ILE A 423 -0.76 -11.91 -34.01
C ILE A 423 -1.82 -12.51 -34.92
N GLU A 424 -2.64 -13.42 -34.39
CA GLU A 424 -3.76 -14.03 -35.11
C GLU A 424 -4.82 -13.01 -35.53
N ALA A 425 -5.11 -12.04 -34.65
CA ALA A 425 -6.02 -10.93 -34.95
C ALA A 425 -5.40 -9.85 -35.86
N SER A 426 -4.12 -10.00 -36.25
CA SER A 426 -3.40 -9.01 -37.07
C SER A 426 -3.43 -9.35 -38.57
N GLU A 427 -2.81 -8.49 -39.38
CA GLU A 427 -2.64 -8.70 -40.82
C GLU A 427 -1.71 -9.89 -41.19
N LEU A 428 -1.05 -10.51 -40.20
CA LEU A 428 -0.09 -11.60 -40.39
C LEU A 428 -0.47 -12.86 -39.57
N PRO A 429 -1.68 -13.42 -39.74
CA PRO A 429 -2.17 -14.53 -38.91
C PRO A 429 -1.33 -15.81 -39.03
N GLU A 430 -0.64 -16.00 -40.17
CA GLU A 430 0.25 -17.15 -40.41
C GLU A 430 1.39 -17.26 -39.40
N LEU A 431 1.78 -16.14 -38.77
CA LEU A 431 2.82 -16.12 -37.74
C LEU A 431 2.33 -16.63 -36.37
N ALA A 432 1.01 -16.74 -36.14
CA ALA A 432 0.45 -17.21 -34.88
C ALA A 432 0.55 -18.74 -34.74
N LYS A 433 0.45 -19.49 -35.86
CA LYS A 433 0.48 -20.96 -35.88
C LYS A 433 1.67 -21.58 -35.11
N PRO A 434 2.94 -21.21 -35.36
CA PRO A 434 4.06 -21.76 -34.60
C PRO A 434 4.04 -21.40 -33.11
N LEU A 435 3.39 -20.29 -32.73
CA LEU A 435 3.20 -19.91 -31.33
C LEU A 435 2.16 -20.81 -30.67
N TRP A 436 1.01 -21.05 -31.32
CA TRP A 436 -0.01 -21.98 -30.84
C TRP A 436 0.54 -23.42 -30.71
N GLU A 437 1.36 -23.89 -31.66
CA GLU A 437 2.05 -25.19 -31.56
C GLU A 437 3.00 -25.26 -30.35
N ARG A 438 3.70 -24.16 -30.03
CA ARG A 438 4.55 -24.08 -28.85
C ARG A 438 3.75 -24.07 -27.55
N ILE A 439 2.60 -23.38 -27.51
CA ILE A 439 1.69 -23.39 -26.36
C ILE A 439 1.10 -24.80 -26.17
N GLY A 440 0.68 -25.46 -27.25
CA GLY A 440 0.12 -26.81 -27.23
C GLY A 440 1.06 -27.85 -26.62
N ARG A 441 2.38 -27.73 -26.86
CA ARG A 441 3.41 -28.57 -26.21
C ARG A 441 3.51 -28.37 -24.69
N GLN A 442 2.98 -27.27 -24.16
CA GLN A 442 2.97 -26.94 -22.74
C GLN A 442 1.54 -26.88 -22.16
N ARG A 443 0.56 -27.48 -22.85
CA ARG A 443 -0.87 -27.38 -22.51
C ARG A 443 -1.22 -27.70 -21.06
N GLU A 444 -0.50 -28.61 -20.43
CA GLU A 444 -0.74 -29.01 -19.04
C GLU A 444 -0.41 -27.91 -18.02
N LYS A 445 0.41 -26.93 -18.42
CA LYS A 445 0.75 -25.75 -17.61
C LYS A 445 -0.26 -24.61 -17.78
N LEU A 446 -1.18 -24.69 -18.76
CA LEU A 446 -2.20 -23.67 -18.93
C LEU A 446 -3.33 -23.85 -17.90
N PRO A 447 -3.85 -22.75 -17.33
CA PRO A 447 -5.13 -22.75 -16.64
C PRO A 447 -6.22 -23.36 -17.51
N SER A 448 -7.19 -24.03 -16.88
CA SER A 448 -8.23 -24.80 -17.57
C SER A 448 -8.98 -23.98 -18.63
N VAL A 449 -9.29 -22.72 -18.34
CA VAL A 449 -9.97 -21.80 -19.25
C VAL A 449 -9.14 -21.51 -20.50
N HIS A 450 -7.89 -21.10 -20.30
CA HIS A 450 -6.96 -20.76 -21.40
C HIS A 450 -6.61 -21.98 -22.24
N ARG A 451 -6.54 -23.16 -21.62
CA ARG A 451 -6.39 -24.44 -22.32
C ARG A 451 -7.57 -24.73 -23.24
N LYS A 452 -8.81 -24.50 -22.78
CA LYS A 452 -10.02 -24.64 -23.61
C LYS A 452 -10.02 -23.63 -24.76
N LEU A 453 -9.73 -22.37 -24.49
CA LEU A 453 -9.64 -21.32 -25.51
C LEU A 453 -8.57 -21.62 -26.57
N MET A 454 -7.38 -22.06 -26.15
CA MET A 454 -6.32 -22.49 -27.06
C MET A 454 -6.78 -23.63 -27.98
N CYS A 455 -7.51 -24.63 -27.46
CA CYS A 455 -8.06 -25.72 -28.27
C CYS A 455 -9.04 -25.25 -29.35
N TYR A 456 -9.73 -24.12 -29.16
CA TYR A 456 -10.62 -23.55 -30.17
C TYR A 456 -9.87 -22.76 -31.26
N GLN A 457 -8.72 -22.18 -30.93
CA GLN A 457 -7.89 -21.40 -31.88
C GLN A 457 -7.05 -22.31 -32.80
N SER A 458 -6.65 -23.50 -32.31
CA SER A 458 -5.83 -24.39 -33.11
C SER A 458 -6.67 -25.25 -34.07
N THR A 459 -6.34 -25.24 -35.35
CA THR A 459 -6.72 -26.28 -36.32
C THR A 459 -6.06 -27.65 -36.02
N LEU A 460 -5.34 -27.79 -34.90
CA LEU A 460 -4.73 -29.03 -34.37
C LEU A 460 -5.74 -29.85 -33.54
N ILE A 461 -6.93 -30.03 -34.13
CA ILE A 461 -8.08 -30.72 -33.53
C ILE A 461 -7.75 -32.16 -33.13
N ASP A 462 -6.83 -32.82 -33.85
CA ASP A 462 -6.53 -34.25 -33.71
C ASP A 462 -5.97 -34.67 -32.34
N SER A 463 -5.60 -33.71 -31.47
CA SER A 463 -5.10 -33.99 -30.10
C SER A 463 -5.81 -33.25 -28.97
N CYS A 464 -6.84 -32.44 -29.27
CA CYS A 464 -7.72 -31.86 -28.25
C CYS A 464 -8.92 -32.76 -27.94
N GLU A 465 -9.18 -33.79 -28.75
CA GLU A 465 -9.95 -34.95 -28.30
C GLU A 465 -9.02 -35.93 -27.56
N ILE A 466 -9.48 -36.42 -26.40
CA ILE A 466 -8.80 -37.34 -25.47
C ILE A 466 -7.78 -36.59 -24.58
N GLU A 467 -8.06 -36.24 -23.33
CA GLU A 467 -8.51 -37.11 -22.23
C GLU A 467 -9.43 -36.35 -21.27
N ALA A 468 -10.73 -36.58 -21.39
CA ALA A 468 -11.48 -36.94 -20.20
C ALA A 468 -11.05 -38.36 -19.75
N LYS A 469 -9.77 -38.52 -19.40
CA LYS A 469 -9.51 -39.08 -18.08
C LYS A 469 -9.96 -37.92 -17.20
N VAL A 470 -11.23 -37.85 -16.81
CA VAL A 470 -11.65 -38.60 -15.64
C VAL A 470 -10.39 -38.97 -14.85
N PHE A 471 -9.74 -37.93 -14.27
CA PHE A 471 -9.35 -38.04 -12.88
C PHE A 471 -10.63 -38.54 -12.21
N THR A 472 -10.78 -39.87 -12.18
CA THR A 472 -11.82 -40.53 -11.42
C THR A 472 -11.73 -39.90 -10.05
N ALA A 473 -12.87 -39.41 -9.59
CA ALA A 473 -13.08 -38.61 -8.40
C ALA A 473 -12.72 -39.35 -7.10
N GLN A 474 -11.51 -39.89 -6.98
CA GLN A 474 -11.07 -40.76 -5.88
C GLN A 474 -9.61 -40.61 -5.45
N GLN A 475 -8.73 -39.90 -6.17
CA GLN A 475 -7.49 -39.43 -5.57
C GLN A 475 -7.70 -37.97 -5.14
N GLN A 476 -8.03 -37.81 -3.86
CA GLN A 476 -7.98 -36.52 -3.18
C GLN A 476 -6.59 -35.92 -3.47
N ALA A 477 -6.54 -34.74 -4.10
CA ALA A 477 -5.29 -34.04 -4.31
C ALA A 477 -4.59 -33.94 -2.95
N TRP A 478 -3.30 -34.27 -2.90
CA TRP A 478 -2.56 -34.20 -1.64
C TRP A 478 -2.66 -32.80 -1.05
N MET A 479 -2.90 -32.74 0.26
CA MET A 479 -2.95 -31.50 1.03
C MET A 479 -2.07 -31.66 2.28
N PRO A 480 -1.41 -30.59 2.72
CA PRO A 480 -0.77 -30.56 4.04
C PRO A 480 -1.77 -30.92 5.15
N VAL A 481 -1.31 -31.61 6.19
CA VAL A 481 -2.17 -32.01 7.32
C VAL A 481 -2.58 -30.79 8.13
N ASN A 482 -3.90 -30.59 8.28
CA ASN A 482 -4.42 -29.60 9.22
C ASN A 482 -4.36 -30.12 10.66
N THR A 483 -3.40 -29.59 11.43
CA THR A 483 -3.09 -30.02 12.81
C THR A 483 -4.02 -29.40 13.86
N THR A 484 -4.86 -28.42 13.52
CA THR A 484 -5.80 -27.80 14.47
C THR A 484 -6.90 -28.77 14.93
N GLY A 485 -7.19 -29.79 14.12
CA GLY A 485 -8.35 -30.66 14.30
C GLY A 485 -9.70 -30.00 14.01
N ILE A 486 -9.70 -28.77 13.45
CA ILE A 486 -10.91 -28.06 13.02
C ILE A 486 -10.91 -28.02 11.49
N ARG A 487 -11.89 -28.69 10.87
CA ARG A 487 -12.04 -28.73 9.41
C ARG A 487 -12.66 -27.43 8.88
N VAL A 488 -12.20 -26.98 7.72
CA VAL A 488 -12.89 -25.93 6.97
C VAL A 488 -14.29 -26.44 6.57
N GLY A 489 -15.29 -25.57 6.64
CA GLY A 489 -16.71 -25.87 6.47
C GLY A 489 -17.41 -26.41 7.73
N ALA A 490 -16.71 -26.61 8.85
CA ALA A 490 -17.37 -26.99 10.11
C ALA A 490 -18.17 -25.82 10.67
N SER A 491 -19.32 -26.12 11.29
CA SER A 491 -20.06 -25.11 12.03
C SER A 491 -19.41 -24.86 13.39
N LEU A 492 -19.36 -23.58 13.80
CA LEU A 492 -19.00 -23.19 15.17
C LEU A 492 -19.95 -23.78 16.21
N ASP A 493 -21.10 -24.31 15.80
CA ASP A 493 -22.06 -24.95 16.69
C ASP A 493 -21.78 -26.42 17.00
N GLU A 494 -20.91 -27.07 16.22
CA GLU A 494 -20.51 -28.45 16.43
C GLU A 494 -19.82 -28.60 17.81
N PRO A 495 -20.21 -29.60 18.63
CA PRO A 495 -19.64 -29.78 19.97
C PRO A 495 -18.12 -29.94 19.98
N GLU A 496 -17.57 -30.61 18.97
CA GLU A 496 -16.12 -30.83 18.82
C GLU A 496 -15.39 -29.51 18.51
N VAL A 497 -15.93 -28.70 17.60
CA VAL A 497 -15.39 -27.37 17.28
C VAL A 497 -15.44 -26.45 18.50
N LYS A 498 -16.58 -26.41 19.20
CA LYS A 498 -16.72 -25.65 20.46
C LYS A 498 -15.71 -26.11 21.50
N ALA A 499 -15.50 -27.41 21.67
CA ALA A 499 -14.56 -27.94 22.64
C ALA A 499 -13.12 -27.52 22.33
N ARG A 500 -12.73 -27.52 21.05
CA ARG A 500 -11.40 -27.06 20.61
C ARG A 500 -11.23 -25.56 20.80
N LEU A 501 -12.20 -24.76 20.37
CA LEU A 501 -12.15 -23.29 20.43
C LEU A 501 -12.14 -22.73 21.85
N LYS A 502 -12.50 -23.51 22.88
CA LYS A 502 -12.35 -23.08 24.29
C LYS A 502 -10.92 -22.70 24.69
N GLN A 503 -9.93 -23.25 23.98
CA GLN A 503 -8.50 -22.97 24.23
C GLN A 503 -7.97 -21.83 23.35
N TRP A 504 -8.81 -21.27 22.48
CA TRP A 504 -8.46 -20.24 21.53
C TRP A 504 -9.00 -18.91 22.06
N SER A 505 -8.21 -17.85 21.94
CA SER A 505 -8.72 -16.51 22.14
C SER A 505 -9.62 -16.17 20.95
N GLN A 506 -10.88 -15.82 21.24
CA GLN A 506 -11.69 -15.10 20.27
C GLN A 506 -11.06 -13.73 20.11
N ALA A 507 -10.25 -13.58 19.07
CA ALA A 507 -9.51 -12.37 18.83
C ALA A 507 -10.45 -11.23 18.42
N TYR A 508 -11.56 -11.57 17.74
CA TYR A 508 -12.45 -10.56 17.22
C TYR A 508 -13.84 -11.10 16.84
N GLN A 509 -14.90 -10.33 17.10
CA GLN A 509 -16.25 -10.56 16.59
C GLN A 509 -16.90 -9.22 16.28
N SER A 510 -17.36 -9.07 15.04
CA SER A 510 -18.26 -7.99 14.69
C SER A 510 -19.05 -8.32 13.44
N TYR A 511 -20.18 -7.63 13.32
CA TYR A 511 -20.94 -7.59 12.08
C TYR A 511 -20.30 -6.56 11.13
N LEU A 512 -19.42 -7.03 10.24
CA LEU A 512 -18.67 -6.18 9.31
C LEU A 512 -19.48 -5.98 8.04
N SER A 513 -20.10 -4.81 7.87
CA SER A 513 -20.80 -4.45 6.63
C SER A 513 -21.80 -5.50 6.10
N GLY A 514 -22.43 -6.31 6.97
CA GLY A 514 -23.32 -7.41 6.57
C GLY A 514 -22.75 -8.82 6.74
N LEU A 515 -21.48 -8.95 7.10
CA LEU A 515 -20.76 -10.21 7.28
C LEU A 515 -20.62 -10.53 8.78
N ASP A 516 -21.15 -11.67 9.24
CA ASP A 516 -20.90 -12.18 10.59
C ASP A 516 -19.56 -12.91 10.61
N ALA A 517 -18.47 -12.14 10.78
CA ALA A 517 -17.10 -12.64 10.75
C ALA A 517 -16.50 -12.70 12.16
N VAL A 518 -15.91 -13.86 12.49
CA VAL A 518 -15.25 -14.11 13.78
C VAL A 518 -13.86 -14.71 13.54
N ILE A 519 -12.84 -14.11 14.14
CA ILE A 519 -11.46 -14.61 14.07
C ILE A 519 -11.08 -15.22 15.42
N PHE A 520 -10.60 -16.46 15.37
CA PHE A 520 -10.05 -17.16 16.52
C PHE A 520 -8.54 -17.33 16.36
N GLU A 521 -7.81 -17.15 17.45
CA GLU A 521 -6.35 -17.30 17.50
C GLU A 521 -5.97 -18.25 18.61
N HIS A 522 -5.03 -19.14 18.32
CA HIS A 522 -4.45 -20.03 19.28
C HIS A 522 -3.08 -19.49 19.75
N PRO A 523 -2.67 -19.70 21.01
CA PRO A 523 -1.39 -19.19 21.53
C PRO A 523 -0.14 -19.66 20.77
N ASN A 524 -0.24 -20.73 19.97
CA ASN A 524 0.87 -21.21 19.15
C ASN A 524 1.03 -20.44 17.82
N GLY A 525 0.13 -19.50 17.53
CA GLY A 525 0.11 -18.69 16.31
C GLY A 525 -0.84 -19.19 15.22
N ASP A 526 -1.46 -20.36 15.36
CA ASP A 526 -2.50 -20.83 14.44
C ASP A 526 -3.76 -19.97 14.61
N SER A 527 -4.50 -19.78 13.53
CA SER A 527 -5.69 -18.94 13.54
C SER A 527 -6.75 -19.47 12.57
N LEU A 528 -8.01 -19.11 12.77
CA LEU A 528 -9.07 -19.37 11.80
C LEU A 528 -10.06 -18.22 11.70
N LEU A 529 -10.68 -18.10 10.53
CA LEU A 529 -11.78 -17.19 10.25
C LEU A 529 -13.05 -18.02 10.05
N ALA A 530 -14.10 -17.65 10.77
CA ALA A 530 -15.45 -18.14 10.56
C ALA A 530 -16.33 -17.03 10.03
N ILE A 531 -17.13 -17.33 9.01
CA ILE A 531 -18.13 -16.45 8.42
C ILE A 531 -19.48 -17.14 8.54
N ASP A 532 -20.50 -16.42 9.02
CA ASP A 532 -21.85 -16.94 9.26
C ASP A 532 -21.84 -18.23 10.10
N ARG A 533 -20.99 -18.23 11.13
CA ARG A 533 -20.76 -19.37 12.04
C ARG A 533 -20.23 -20.64 11.36
N VAL A 534 -19.64 -20.53 10.18
CA VAL A 534 -18.97 -21.62 9.47
C VAL A 534 -17.50 -21.29 9.33
N VAL A 535 -16.61 -22.23 9.66
CA VAL A 535 -15.16 -22.06 9.49
C VAL A 535 -14.86 -21.93 7.99
N THR A 536 -14.41 -20.78 7.54
CA THR A 536 -14.16 -20.50 6.10
C THR A 536 -12.68 -20.61 5.76
N LEU A 537 -11.80 -20.19 6.67
CA LEU A 537 -10.36 -20.24 6.47
C LEU A 537 -9.64 -20.71 7.73
N VAL A 538 -8.61 -21.55 7.57
CA VAL A 538 -7.67 -21.91 8.65
C VAL A 538 -6.25 -21.55 8.22
N THR A 539 -5.50 -20.95 9.13
CA THR A 539 -4.09 -20.59 8.97
C THR A 539 -3.25 -21.34 9.99
N LEU A 540 -2.29 -22.13 9.52
CA LEU A 540 -1.30 -22.81 10.34
C LEU A 540 0.03 -22.08 10.30
N LYS A 541 0.54 -21.70 11.47
CA LYS A 541 1.94 -21.29 11.65
C LYS A 541 2.78 -22.43 12.22
N GLN A 542 2.16 -23.36 12.94
CA GLN A 542 2.82 -24.57 13.42
C GLN A 542 2.62 -25.73 12.43
N HIS A 543 3.65 -26.03 11.66
CA HIS A 543 3.65 -27.09 10.66
C HIS A 543 5.01 -27.78 10.55
N GLN A 544 5.03 -28.98 9.95
CA GLN A 544 6.24 -29.79 9.80
C GLN A 544 7.14 -29.42 8.60
N TYR A 545 6.75 -28.41 7.81
CA TYR A 545 7.44 -28.05 6.57
C TYR A 545 8.37 -26.86 6.77
N ASP A 546 9.67 -27.08 6.97
CA ASP A 546 10.61 -25.97 7.15
C ASP A 546 10.88 -25.19 5.87
N PHE A 547 10.99 -25.88 4.72
CA PHE A 547 11.41 -25.27 3.46
C PHE A 547 10.47 -25.62 2.30
N LYS A 548 10.40 -24.71 1.33
CA LYS A 548 9.66 -24.88 0.07
C LYS A 548 9.97 -26.19 -0.64
N GLN A 549 11.24 -26.55 -0.75
CA GLN A 549 11.66 -27.79 -1.41
C GLN A 549 11.09 -29.04 -0.73
N HIS A 550 10.96 -29.03 0.60
CA HIS A 550 10.35 -30.14 1.33
C HIS A 550 8.86 -30.29 0.95
N LEU A 551 8.12 -29.18 0.91
CA LEU A 551 6.72 -29.18 0.50
C LEU A 551 6.53 -29.68 -0.95
N VAL A 552 7.39 -29.23 -1.87
CA VAL A 552 7.40 -29.69 -3.27
C VAL A 552 7.71 -31.17 -3.37
N GLN A 553 8.70 -31.66 -2.62
CA GLN A 553 9.10 -33.07 -2.63
C GLN A 553 7.97 -33.98 -2.15
N VAL A 554 7.32 -33.64 -1.03
CA VAL A 554 6.18 -34.43 -0.51
C VAL A 554 5.01 -34.41 -1.50
N SER A 555 4.70 -33.26 -2.10
CA SER A 555 3.69 -33.17 -3.15
C SER A 555 3.98 -34.07 -4.36
N ILE A 556 5.25 -34.24 -4.73
CA ILE A 556 5.67 -35.14 -5.83
C ILE A 556 5.56 -36.61 -5.40
N GLU A 557 5.97 -36.94 -4.18
CA GLU A 557 5.90 -38.29 -3.62
C GLU A 557 4.46 -38.81 -3.53
N ASP A 558 3.52 -37.93 -3.22
CA ASP A 558 2.08 -38.22 -3.19
C ASP A 558 1.39 -38.13 -4.57
N ASN A 559 2.18 -38.01 -5.65
CA ASN A 559 1.71 -37.94 -7.04
C ASN A 559 0.67 -36.83 -7.26
N ALA A 560 0.80 -35.71 -6.54
CA ALA A 560 -0.08 -34.56 -6.67
C ALA A 560 0.30 -33.72 -7.90
N PRO A 561 -0.63 -32.90 -8.42
CA PRO A 561 -0.31 -31.90 -9.43
C PRO A 561 0.87 -31.01 -9.00
N PRO A 562 1.74 -30.58 -9.95
CA PRO A 562 2.84 -29.67 -9.64
C PRO A 562 2.33 -28.40 -8.97
N LEU A 563 3.01 -27.97 -7.90
CA LEU A 563 2.69 -26.73 -7.23
C LEU A 563 2.97 -25.54 -8.16
N ILE A 564 2.00 -24.64 -8.24
CA ILE A 564 2.13 -23.34 -8.87
C ILE A 564 2.85 -22.43 -7.88
N GLU A 565 3.86 -21.74 -8.39
CA GLU A 565 4.62 -20.76 -7.63
C GLU A 565 4.27 -19.35 -8.08
N LYS A 566 3.98 -18.46 -7.13
CA LYS A 566 3.74 -17.05 -7.41
C LYS A 566 4.52 -16.17 -6.46
N ARG A 567 5.31 -15.25 -7.01
CA ARG A 567 6.06 -14.27 -6.24
C ARG A 567 5.15 -13.12 -5.80
N LEU A 568 5.25 -12.71 -4.53
CA LEU A 568 4.56 -11.57 -3.92
C LEU A 568 5.59 -10.74 -3.15
N GLY A 569 6.24 -9.79 -3.84
CA GLY A 569 7.35 -9.02 -3.27
C GLY A 569 8.50 -9.93 -2.82
N PRO A 570 8.90 -9.91 -1.53
CA PRO A 570 9.94 -10.80 -0.99
C PRO A 570 9.44 -12.24 -0.75
N ASP A 571 8.12 -12.46 -0.77
CA ASP A 571 7.49 -13.73 -0.48
C ASP A 571 7.16 -14.51 -1.76
N THR A 572 6.93 -15.80 -1.56
CA THR A 572 6.47 -16.74 -2.58
C THR A 572 5.30 -17.54 -2.03
N LEU A 573 4.20 -17.59 -2.79
CA LEU A 573 3.09 -18.51 -2.57
C LEU A 573 3.26 -19.78 -3.39
N LEU A 574 2.99 -20.92 -2.75
CA LEU A 574 2.89 -22.24 -3.36
C LEU A 574 1.47 -22.78 -3.19
N PHE A 575 0.86 -23.24 -4.27
CA PHE A 575 -0.50 -23.80 -4.22
C PHE A 575 -0.71 -24.75 -5.41
N ASN A 576 -1.62 -25.71 -5.29
CA ASN A 576 -1.95 -26.64 -6.37
C ASN A 576 -3.44 -26.54 -6.79
N ASP A 577 -4.27 -25.90 -5.97
CA ASP A 577 -5.72 -25.79 -6.17
C ASP A 577 -6.31 -24.56 -5.43
N THR A 578 -7.63 -24.58 -5.20
CA THR A 578 -8.37 -23.58 -4.40
C THR A 578 -8.56 -24.00 -2.94
N GLN A 579 -7.96 -25.10 -2.49
CA GLN A 579 -8.20 -25.67 -1.17
C GLN A 579 -7.07 -25.36 -0.19
N TRP A 580 -5.84 -25.16 -0.67
CA TRP A 580 -4.75 -24.74 0.20
C TRP A 580 -3.66 -23.94 -0.52
N ALA A 581 -2.91 -23.17 0.26
CA ALA A 581 -1.73 -22.44 -0.19
C ALA A 581 -0.70 -22.33 0.93
N ALA A 582 0.59 -22.22 0.60
CA ALA A 582 1.67 -22.02 1.56
C ALA A 582 2.44 -20.74 1.22
N ARG A 583 2.63 -19.87 2.22
CA ARG A 583 3.46 -18.68 2.09
C ARG A 583 4.86 -18.99 2.57
N SER A 584 5.84 -18.60 1.76
CA SER A 584 7.26 -18.75 2.06
C SER A 584 7.98 -17.42 1.92
N THR A 585 8.98 -17.23 2.76
CA THR A 585 9.85 -16.06 2.78
C THR A 585 11.29 -16.56 2.81
N HIS A 586 12.12 -16.18 1.83
CA HIS A 586 13.48 -16.72 1.66
C HIS A 586 13.54 -18.26 1.72
N GLU A 587 12.68 -18.93 0.93
CA GLU A 587 12.53 -20.40 0.86
C GLU A 587 11.98 -21.09 2.12
N LYS A 588 11.84 -20.38 3.26
CA LYS A 588 11.27 -20.94 4.49
C LYS A 588 9.75 -20.78 4.50
N ILE A 589 9.01 -21.87 4.74
CA ILE A 589 7.55 -21.78 4.88
C ILE A 589 7.23 -21.06 6.19
N GLN A 590 6.41 -20.01 6.10
CA GLN A 590 5.98 -19.21 7.25
C GLN A 590 4.60 -19.65 7.75
N GLU A 591 3.72 -20.02 6.83
CA GLU A 591 2.35 -20.41 7.15
C GLU A 591 1.71 -21.18 6.00
N ILE A 592 0.70 -21.98 6.33
CA ILE A 592 -0.13 -22.75 5.39
C ILE A 592 -1.59 -22.37 5.62
N TRP A 593 -2.29 -22.07 4.54
CA TRP A 593 -3.69 -21.65 4.53
C TRP A 593 -4.54 -22.77 3.95
N PHE A 594 -5.72 -22.96 4.52
CA PHE A 594 -6.72 -23.91 4.06
C PHE A 594 -8.04 -23.17 3.83
N SER A 595 -8.69 -23.50 2.73
CA SER A 595 -10.01 -23.01 2.37
C SER A 595 -10.93 -24.13 1.89
N GLY A 596 -12.24 -23.91 1.99
CA GLY A 596 -13.26 -24.90 1.66
C GLY A 596 -13.82 -24.68 0.26
N SER A 597 -13.82 -25.71 -0.58
CA SER A 597 -14.30 -25.66 -1.97
C SER A 597 -15.82 -25.38 -2.15
N SER A 598 -16.54 -24.95 -1.11
CA SER A 598 -18.01 -24.85 -1.12
C SER A 598 -18.56 -23.73 -0.21
N PHE A 599 -18.00 -22.53 -0.26
CA PHE A 599 -18.76 -21.34 0.14
C PHE A 599 -19.42 -20.78 -1.13
N LYS A 600 -20.67 -21.20 -1.36
CA LYS A 600 -21.62 -20.38 -2.12
C LYS A 600 -22.58 -19.83 -1.08
N PRO A 601 -22.48 -18.56 -0.68
CA PRO A 601 -23.57 -17.93 0.04
C PRO A 601 -24.83 -18.06 -0.81
N LYS A 602 -25.97 -18.30 -0.15
CA LYS A 602 -27.27 -18.42 -0.81
C LYS A 602 -27.71 -17.13 -1.48
#